data_AF-A0A9Q0W674-F1
#
_entry.id   AF-A0A9Q0W674-F1
#
_cell.length_a   1.000
_cell.length_b   1.000
_cell.length_c   1.000
_cell.angle_alpha   90.00
_cell.angle_beta   90.00
_cell.angle_gamma   90.00
#
_symmetry.space_group_name_H-M   'P 1'
#
loop_
_entity.id
_entity.type
_entity.pdbx_description
1 polymer ?
#
loop_
_entity_poly.entity_id
_entity_poly.type
_entity_poly.pdbx_seq_one_letter_code
_entity_poly.pdbx_strand_id
1 'polypeptide(L)'
;MAINEERVWIRILAADYTCRTKLWSRFDPQTGRSVTLDPKKNIVVPEDRYGLHAIDVLDPDMIIGRECVYYFHDMIVEMINNRLPETLERLAKKLESVYQASGG
;
A
#
# COMPACT_ATOMS: atom_id res chain seq x y z
N MET A 1 -16.08 17.64 7.44
CA MET A 1 -15.28 17.14 8.57
C MET A 1 -14.03 16.52 7.96
N ALA A 2 -12.85 17.06 8.23
CA ALA A 2 -11.62 16.52 7.62
C ALA A 2 -11.36 15.11 8.17
N ILE A 3 -11.15 14.15 7.28
CA ILE A 3 -10.68 12.81 7.66
C ILE A 3 -9.22 12.99 8.07
N ASN A 4 -8.90 12.69 9.32
CA ASN A 4 -7.53 12.70 9.81
C ASN A 4 -6.99 11.27 9.69
N GLU A 5 -6.19 11.02 8.66
CA GLU A 5 -5.53 9.75 8.44
C GLU A 5 -4.21 9.70 9.22
N GLU A 6 -3.97 8.60 9.92
CA GLU A 6 -2.76 8.41 10.71
C GLU A 6 -2.15 7.05 10.38
N ARG A 7 -0.84 7.04 10.08
CA ARG A 7 -0.10 5.79 9.94
C ARG A 7 0.15 5.19 11.32
N VAL A 8 -0.37 3.98 11.53
CA VAL A 8 -0.27 3.25 12.80
C VAL A 8 0.70 2.08 12.73
N TRP A 9 1.12 1.68 11.52
CA TRP A 9 2.02 0.56 11.24
C TRP A 9 2.78 0.81 9.92
N ILE A 10 4.08 0.54 9.81
CA ILE A 10 5.07 0.29 10.89
C ILE A 10 5.55 1.65 11.38
N ARG A 11 5.73 1.80 12.70
CA ARG A 11 6.43 2.95 13.28
C ARG A 11 7.57 2.44 14.15
N ILE A 12 8.80 2.86 13.86
CA ILE A 12 9.94 2.52 14.72
C ILE A 12 9.79 3.19 16.08
N LEU A 13 9.24 4.40 16.10
CA LEU A 13 8.95 5.13 17.33
C LEU A 13 7.46 5.08 17.64
N ALA A 14 7.13 4.93 18.93
CA ALA A 14 5.76 4.97 19.46
C ALA A 14 4.76 3.92 18.91
N ALA A 15 5.22 2.87 18.21
CA ALA A 15 4.34 1.77 17.78
C ALA A 15 3.62 1.10 18.95
N ASP A 16 4.33 0.77 20.03
CA ASP A 16 3.71 0.12 21.20
C ASP A 16 2.60 0.99 21.81
N TYR A 17 2.86 2.29 21.99
CA TYR A 17 1.86 3.25 22.46
C TYR A 17 0.64 3.30 21.52
N THR A 18 0.88 3.36 20.21
CA THR A 18 -0.18 3.46 19.19
C THR A 18 -1.03 2.19 19.17
N CYS A 19 -0.40 1.02 19.20
CA CYS A 19 -1.08 -0.28 19.30
C CYS A 19 -1.97 -0.36 20.54
N ARG A 20 -1.43 0.02 21.71
CA ARG A 20 -2.15 -0.05 22.99
C ARG A 20 -3.24 0.99 23.17
N THR A 21 -3.29 2.04 22.36
CA THR A 21 -4.29 3.11 22.53
C THR A 21 -5.29 3.20 21.39
N LYS A 22 -4.94 2.69 20.19
CA LYS A 22 -5.75 2.89 18.98
C LYS A 22 -6.16 1.61 18.25
N LEU A 23 -5.48 0.47 18.45
CA LEU A 23 -5.68 -0.74 17.62
C LEU A 23 -6.40 -1.89 18.34
N TRP A 24 -6.98 -1.65 19.51
CA TRP A 24 -7.70 -2.71 20.22
C TRP A 24 -8.93 -3.15 19.44
N SER A 25 -9.01 -4.46 19.23
CA SER A 25 -10.16 -5.14 18.66
C SER A 25 -10.58 -6.28 19.59
N ARG A 26 -11.88 -6.56 19.62
CA ARG A 26 -12.45 -7.71 20.33
C ARG A 26 -12.95 -8.72 19.32
N PHE A 27 -12.70 -10.00 19.58
CA PHE A 27 -13.31 -11.07 18.80
C PHE A 27 -14.78 -11.22 19.17
N ASP A 28 -15.65 -11.27 18.16
CA ASP A 28 -17.07 -11.56 18.29
C ASP A 28 -17.34 -13.01 17.82
N PRO A 29 -17.65 -13.95 18.74
CA PRO A 29 -17.86 -15.35 18.39
C PRO A 29 -19.17 -15.60 17.63
N GLN A 30 -20.15 -14.69 17.70
CA GLN A 30 -21.41 -14.85 16.98
C GLN A 30 -21.24 -14.60 15.48
N THR A 31 -20.44 -13.59 15.13
CA THR A 31 -20.16 -13.22 13.73
C THR A 31 -18.86 -13.85 13.21
N GLY A 32 -18.01 -14.37 14.09
CA GLY A 32 -16.69 -14.92 13.75
C GLY A 32 -15.67 -13.86 13.33
N ARG A 33 -15.91 -12.58 13.65
CA ARG A 33 -15.10 -11.45 13.19
C ARG A 33 -14.43 -10.72 14.36
N SER A 34 -13.29 -10.11 14.08
CA SER A 34 -12.70 -9.11 14.98
C SER A 34 -13.35 -7.76 14.74
N VAL A 35 -13.86 -7.14 15.80
CA VAL A 35 -14.50 -5.82 15.76
C VAL A 35 -13.65 -4.81 16.51
N THR A 36 -13.44 -3.63 15.93
CA THR A 36 -12.76 -2.51 16.61
C THR A 36 -13.52 -2.14 17.88
N LEU A 37 -12.79 -1.81 18.96
CA LEU A 37 -13.40 -1.27 20.18
C LEU A 37 -13.82 0.20 20.04
N ASP A 38 -13.26 0.93 19.08
CA ASP A 38 -13.59 2.32 18.82
C ASP A 38 -14.40 2.42 17.50
N PRO A 39 -15.72 2.69 17.57
CA PRO A 39 -16.58 2.76 16.40
C PRO A 39 -16.33 4.00 15.53
N LYS A 40 -15.53 4.97 16.01
CA LYS A 40 -15.17 6.17 15.23
C LYS A 40 -13.90 5.96 14.40
N LYS A 41 -13.17 4.86 14.62
CA LYS A 41 -11.90 4.55 13.96
C LYS A 41 -12.10 3.40 12.99
N ASN A 42 -11.51 3.54 11.81
CA ASN A 42 -11.41 2.48 10.82
C ASN A 42 -9.94 2.24 10.52
N ILE A 43 -9.52 0.98 10.59
CA ILE A 43 -8.18 0.57 10.17
C ILE A 43 -8.31 0.18 8.70
N VAL A 44 -7.52 0.82 7.84
CA VAL A 44 -7.51 0.59 6.40
C VAL A 44 -6.09 0.38 5.92
N VAL A 45 -5.92 -0.38 4.85
CA VAL A 45 -4.67 -0.41 4.10
C VAL A 45 -4.69 0.78 3.13
N PRO A 46 -3.64 1.62 3.10
CA PRO A 46 -3.58 2.71 2.13
C PRO A 46 -3.65 2.19 0.70
N GLU A 47 -4.53 2.76 -0.11
CA GLU A 47 -4.68 2.42 -1.53
C GLU A 47 -3.83 3.32 -2.45
N ASP A 48 -3.14 4.29 -1.88
CA ASP A 48 -2.33 5.23 -2.63
C ASP A 48 -1.19 4.52 -3.38
N ARG A 49 -0.85 5.04 -4.56
CA ARG A 49 0.03 4.38 -5.53
C ARG A 49 -0.35 2.91 -5.80
N TYR A 50 -1.65 2.63 -5.94
CA TYR A 50 -2.16 1.27 -6.17
C TYR A 50 -1.73 0.28 -5.08
N GLY A 51 -1.64 0.76 -3.83
CA GLY A 51 -1.17 -0.01 -2.68
C GLY A 51 0.35 -0.18 -2.59
N LEU A 52 1.13 0.29 -3.57
CA LEU A 52 2.59 0.16 -3.54
C LEU A 52 3.20 0.97 -2.38
N HIS A 53 2.61 2.10 -2.01
CA HIS A 53 3.14 2.91 -0.91
C HIS A 53 3.09 2.19 0.44
N ALA A 54 2.14 1.27 0.65
CA ALA A 54 2.07 0.47 1.87
C ALA A 54 3.26 -0.49 2.03
N ILE A 55 3.96 -0.81 0.93
CA ILE A 55 5.04 -1.80 0.89
C ILE A 55 6.39 -1.21 0.47
N ASP A 56 6.42 0.06 0.06
CA ASP A 56 7.62 0.79 -0.38
C ASP A 56 8.53 1.13 0.81
N VAL A 57 8.02 1.98 1.71
CA VAL A 57 8.70 2.42 2.95
C VAL A 57 7.80 2.13 4.15
N LEU A 58 8.30 1.34 5.09
CA LEU A 58 7.52 0.85 6.23
C LEU A 58 7.20 1.97 7.25
N ASP A 59 8.19 2.81 7.56
CA ASP A 59 8.04 4.00 8.41
C ASP A 59 8.48 5.27 7.64
N PRO A 60 7.56 5.97 6.96
CA PRO A 60 7.87 7.20 6.23
C PRO A 60 8.23 8.38 7.15
N ASP A 61 7.91 8.33 8.45
CA ASP A 61 8.25 9.38 9.42
C ASP A 61 9.71 9.29 9.87
N MET A 62 10.39 8.17 9.59
CA MET A 62 11.83 8.03 9.84
C MET A 62 12.63 8.81 8.80
N ILE A 63 12.99 10.05 9.13
CA ILE A 63 13.75 10.94 8.22
C ILE A 63 15.24 10.58 8.20
N ILE A 64 15.81 10.25 9.37
CA ILE A 64 17.22 9.88 9.50
C ILE A 64 17.33 8.35 9.44
N GLY A 65 18.15 7.83 8.53
CA GLY A 65 18.33 6.38 8.37
C GLY A 65 17.15 5.69 7.68
N ARG A 66 16.38 6.44 6.86
CA ARG A 66 15.16 5.97 6.21
C ARG A 66 15.38 4.72 5.34
N GLU A 67 16.57 4.57 4.79
CA GLU A 67 16.97 3.38 4.04
C GLU A 67 16.84 2.09 4.85
N CYS A 68 16.95 2.16 6.19
CA CYS A 68 16.78 0.99 7.06
C CYS A 68 15.32 0.52 7.15
N VAL A 69 14.35 1.30 6.66
CA VAL A 69 12.92 0.95 6.62
C VAL A 69 12.37 0.83 5.20
N TYR A 70 13.25 0.75 4.21
CA TYR A 70 12.88 0.33 2.87
C TYR A 70 12.57 -1.16 2.88
N TYR A 71 11.42 -1.52 2.31
CA TYR A 71 11.03 -2.93 2.20
C TYR A 71 11.10 -3.39 0.76
N PHE A 72 10.36 -2.77 -0.14
CA PHE A 72 10.45 -3.03 -1.58
C PHE A 72 10.88 -1.82 -2.40
N HIS A 73 11.38 -0.75 -1.76
CA HIS A 73 11.73 0.50 -2.42
C HIS A 73 12.53 0.30 -3.71
N ASP A 74 13.68 -0.37 -3.63
CA ASP A 74 14.59 -0.55 -4.76
C ASP A 74 13.94 -1.35 -5.89
N MET A 75 13.22 -2.42 -5.56
CA MET A 75 12.50 -3.24 -6.55
C MET A 75 11.39 -2.45 -7.23
N ILE A 76 10.63 -1.64 -6.48
CA ILE A 76 9.57 -0.78 -7.02
C ILE A 76 10.18 0.27 -7.95
N VAL A 77 11.26 0.92 -7.52
CA VAL A 77 11.98 1.92 -8.33
C VAL A 77 12.53 1.29 -9.61
N GLU A 78 13.15 0.11 -9.51
CA GLU A 78 13.67 -0.61 -10.68
C GLU A 78 12.57 -1.03 -11.64
N MET A 79 11.45 -1.57 -11.13
CA MET A 79 10.32 -1.97 -11.95
C MET A 79 9.62 -0.79 -12.63
N ILE A 80 9.60 0.38 -11.99
CA ILE A 80 9.07 1.61 -12.60
C ILE A 80 10.03 2.15 -13.67
N ASN A 81 11.34 2.08 -13.42
CA ASN A 81 12.36 2.63 -14.30
C ASN A 81 12.75 1.71 -15.46
N ASN A 82 12.38 0.42 -15.40
CA ASN A 82 12.70 -0.51 -16.48
C ASN A 82 11.88 -0.20 -17.76
N ARG A 83 12.28 -0.79 -18.88
CA ARG A 83 11.59 -0.62 -20.17
C ARG A 83 10.34 -1.49 -20.31
N LEU A 84 9.91 -2.18 -19.25
CA LEU A 84 8.77 -3.11 -19.32
C LEU A 84 7.47 -2.39 -19.68
N PRO A 85 7.11 -1.23 -19.10
CA PRO A 85 5.89 -0.51 -19.48
C PRO A 85 5.89 -0.13 -20.96
N GLU A 86 6.99 0.44 -21.45
CA GLU A 86 7.17 0.82 -22.86
C GLU A 86 7.08 -0.40 -23.79
N THR A 87 7.67 -1.52 -23.37
CA THR A 87 7.67 -2.78 -24.14
C THR A 87 6.28 -3.38 -24.23
N LEU A 88 5.53 -3.37 -23.12
CA LEU A 88 4.14 -3.84 -23.07
C LEU A 88 3.22 -2.95 -23.90
N GLU A 89 3.42 -1.62 -23.87
CA GLU A 89 2.66 -0.69 -24.71
C GLU A 89 2.92 -0.92 -26.21
N ARG A 90 4.19 -1.12 -26.59
CA ARG A 90 4.56 -1.48 -27.97
C ARG A 90 3.96 -2.81 -28.41
N LEU A 91 3.97 -3.81 -27.53
CA LEU A 91 3.36 -5.11 -27.78
C LEU A 91 1.84 -4.97 -27.99
N ALA A 92 1.15 -4.23 -27.10
CA ALA A 92 -0.28 -3.98 -27.21
C ALA A 92 -0.65 -3.29 -28.54
N LYS A 93 0.07 -2.22 -28.90
CA LYS A 93 -0.09 -1.55 -30.20
C LYS A 93 0.10 -2.50 -31.38
N LYS A 94 1.07 -3.41 -31.30
CA LYS A 94 1.31 -4.39 -32.36
C LYS A 94 0.18 -5.42 -32.45
N LEU A 95 -0.32 -5.94 -31.33
CA LEU A 95 -1.47 -6.85 -31.30
C LEU A 95 -2.73 -6.19 -31.89
N GLU A 96 -3.01 -4.94 -31.52
CA GLU A 96 -4.13 -4.17 -32.06
C GLU A 96 -4.00 -3.97 -33.58
N SER A 97 -2.79 -3.66 -34.07
CA SER A 97 -2.55 -3.53 -35.52
C SER A 97 -2.83 -4.83 -36.28
N VAL A 98 -2.48 -5.98 -35.69
CA VAL A 98 -2.75 -7.31 -36.28
C VAL A 98 -4.24 -7.63 -36.25
N TYR A 99 -4.93 -7.33 -35.15
CA TYR A 99 -6.37 -7.50 -35.02
C TYR A 99 -7.13 -6.71 -36.11
N GLN A 100 -6.84 -5.41 -36.25
CA GLN A 100 -7.46 -4.56 -37.28
C GLN A 100 -7.15 -5.05 -38.71
N ALA A 101 -5.91 -5.48 -38.97
CA ALA A 101 -5.54 -6.06 -40.26
C ALA A 101 -6.27 -7.38 -40.57
N SER A 102 -6.76 -8.07 -39.54
CA SER A 102 -7.48 -9.34 -39.65
C SER A 102 -8.99 -9.17 -39.83
N GLY A 103 -9.50 -7.94 -39.88
CA GLY A 103 -10.91 -7.62 -40.14
C GLY A 103 -11.74 -7.26 -38.91
N GLY A 104 -11.09 -6.99 -37.76
CA GLY A 104 -11.77 -6.76 -36.48
C GLY A 104 -11.98 -8.08 -35.76
#